data_AF-A0A3A9J411-F1
#
_entry.id   AF-A0A3A9J411-F1
#
_cell.length_a   1.000
_cell.length_b   1.000
_cell.length_c   1.000
_cell.angle_alpha   90.00
_cell.angle_beta   90.00
_cell.angle_gamma   90.00
#
_symmetry.space_group_name_H-M   'P 1'
#
loop_
_entity.id
_entity.type
_entity.pdbx_description
1 polymer ?
#
loop_
_entity_poly.entity_id
_entity_poly.type
_entity_poly.pdbx_seq_one_letter_code
_entity_poly.pdbx_strand_id
1 'polypeptide(L)'
;MPFTFFAWAAASEPGFIGPINPRTGKRSQAGSLSAFPSRKARAEFIAKTQGAAVAVTAKEARQLKAGLDDRAFHELVDLLAGGDL
;
A
#
# COMPACT_ATOMS: atom_id res chain seq x y z
N MET A 1 -3.34 -14.53 3.51
CA MET A 1 -2.26 -13.74 2.90
C MET A 1 -0.94 -14.44 3.22
N PRO A 2 -0.23 -15.02 2.23
CA PRO A 2 1.19 -15.35 2.41
C PRO A 2 1.95 -14.10 2.89
N PHE A 3 3.12 -14.27 3.51
CA PHE A 3 3.89 -13.17 4.10
C PHE A 3 4.19 -12.05 3.07
N THR A 4 3.30 -11.07 2.99
CA THR A 4 3.40 -9.94 2.07
C THR A 4 3.99 -8.76 2.82
N PHE A 5 5.03 -8.18 2.26
CA PHE A 5 5.75 -7.05 2.83
C PHE A 5 5.37 -5.79 2.08
N PHE A 6 5.13 -4.69 2.80
CA PHE A 6 4.63 -3.46 2.20
C PHE A 6 5.61 -2.31 2.32
N ALA A 7 5.65 -1.47 1.28
CA ALA A 7 6.27 -0.15 1.32
C ALA A 7 5.25 0.91 0.90
N TRP A 8 5.37 2.10 1.47
CA TRP A 8 4.51 3.24 1.19
C TRP A 8 5.35 4.42 0.73
N ALA A 9 4.98 5.00 -0.41
CA ALA A 9 5.47 6.29 -0.87
C ALA A 9 4.33 7.30 -0.79
N ALA A 10 4.45 8.29 0.11
CA ALA A 10 3.47 9.35 0.22
C ALA A 10 3.50 10.23 -1.06
N ALA A 11 2.34 10.76 -1.45
CA ALA A 11 2.30 11.78 -2.49
C ALA A 11 2.99 13.06 -2.01
N SER A 12 3.55 13.85 -2.95
CA SER A 12 4.14 15.15 -2.64
C SER A 12 3.12 16.12 -2.02
N GLU A 13 1.86 16.03 -2.44
CA GLU A 13 0.75 16.74 -1.83
C GLU A 13 -0.05 15.78 -0.91
N PRO A 14 -0.10 16.05 0.40
CA PRO A 14 -0.88 15.23 1.32
C PRO A 14 -2.37 15.43 1.06
N GLY A 15 -3.13 14.34 1.12
CA GLY A 15 -4.57 14.40 0.92
C GLY A 15 -5.25 13.04 0.95
N PHE A 16 -6.57 13.08 0.76
CA PHE A 16 -7.38 11.87 0.62
C PHE A 16 -7.86 11.71 -0.82
N ILE A 17 -7.75 10.50 -1.35
CA ILE A 17 -8.11 10.16 -2.72
C ILE A 17 -9.22 9.12 -2.78
N GLY A 18 -9.93 9.11 -3.91
CA GLY A 18 -10.99 8.16 -4.19
C GLY A 18 -12.27 8.39 -3.38
N PRO A 19 -13.26 7.51 -3.55
CA PRO A 19 -14.53 7.60 -2.85
C PRO A 19 -14.37 7.31 -1.35
N ILE A 20 -15.37 7.76 -0.56
CA ILE A 20 -15.49 7.40 0.85
C ILE A 20 -15.95 5.95 0.94
N ASN A 21 -15.32 5.17 1.81
CA ASN A 21 -15.84 3.85 2.18
C ASN A 21 -17.18 4.03 2.90
N PRO A 22 -18.31 3.55 2.34
CA PRO A 22 -19.64 3.80 2.91
C PRO A 22 -19.84 3.13 4.27
N ARG A 23 -19.09 2.07 4.58
CA ARG A 23 -19.19 1.32 5.85
C ARG A 23 -18.42 2.00 6.97
N THR A 24 -17.29 2.64 6.68
CA THR A 24 -16.38 3.18 7.71
C THR A 24 -16.26 4.69 7.70
N GLY A 25 -16.78 5.38 6.68
CA GLY A 25 -16.67 6.83 6.50
C GLY A 25 -15.23 7.31 6.19
N LYS A 26 -14.29 6.41 5.93
CA LYS A 26 -12.86 6.73 5.73
C LYS A 26 -12.53 6.85 4.25
N ARG A 27 -11.47 7.59 3.93
CA ARG A 27 -10.86 7.67 2.60
C ARG A 27 -9.45 7.11 2.61
N SER A 28 -8.96 6.76 1.42
CA SER A 28 -7.56 6.37 1.22
C SER A 28 -6.66 7.61 1.17
N GLN A 29 -5.45 7.50 1.69
CA GLN A 29 -4.44 8.56 1.59
C GLN A 29 -3.82 8.60 0.19
N ALA A 30 -3.45 9.81 -0.23
CA ALA A 30 -2.70 10.08 -1.45
C ALA A 30 -1.29 9.46 -1.35
N GLY A 31 -0.96 8.57 -2.28
CA GLY A 31 0.32 7.88 -2.33
C GLY A 31 0.22 6.47 -2.88
N SER A 32 1.39 5.86 -3.06
CA SER A 32 1.58 4.57 -3.71
C SER A 32 1.93 3.50 -2.69
N LEU A 33 1.14 2.42 -2.70
CA LEU A 33 1.42 1.21 -1.94
C LEU A 33 2.12 0.22 -2.85
N SER A 34 3.18 -0.41 -2.36
CA SER A 34 3.89 -1.49 -3.05
C SER A 34 3.90 -2.72 -2.16
N ALA A 35 3.74 -3.90 -2.77
CA ALA A 35 3.71 -5.18 -2.09
C ALA A 35 4.87 -6.07 -2.59
N PHE A 36 5.43 -6.88 -1.71
CA PHE A 36 6.61 -7.69 -2.01
C PHE A 36 6.48 -9.09 -1.39
N PRO A 37 6.99 -10.13 -2.06
CA PRO A 37 6.97 -11.50 -1.54
C PRO A 37 8.00 -11.74 -0.43
N SER A 38 8.97 -10.83 -0.25
CA SER A 38 10.00 -10.96 0.78
C SER A 38 10.44 -9.62 1.38
N ARG A 39 10.94 -9.68 2.62
CA ARG A 39 11.54 -8.53 3.31
C ARG A 39 12.75 -7.97 2.55
N LYS A 40 13.52 -8.84 1.90
CA LYS A 40 14.70 -8.48 1.11
C LYS A 40 14.31 -7.66 -0.12
N ALA A 41 13.35 -8.12 -0.92
CA ALA A 41 12.86 -7.39 -2.09
C ALA A 41 12.32 -6.01 -1.72
N ARG A 42 11.55 -5.90 -0.62
CA ARG A 42 11.10 -4.62 -0.09
C ARG A 42 12.26 -3.69 0.29
N ALA A 43 13.27 -4.22 0.98
CA ALA A 43 14.41 -3.42 1.42
C ALA A 43 15.23 -2.89 0.24
N GLU A 44 15.44 -3.70 -0.79
CA GLU A 44 16.09 -3.29 -2.04
C GLU A 44 15.31 -2.20 -2.76
N PHE A 45 13.98 -2.32 -2.84
CA PHE A 45 13.12 -1.26 -3.37
C PHE A 45 13.27 0.05 -2.59
N ILE A 46 13.16 0.01 -1.25
CA ILE A 46 13.30 1.20 -0.39
C ILE A 46 14.66 1.87 -0.62
N ALA A 47 15.75 1.09 -0.67
CA ALA A 47 17.09 1.61 -0.94
C ALA A 47 17.17 2.31 -2.30
N LYS A 48 16.55 1.74 -3.34
CA LYS A 48 16.47 2.36 -4.68
C LYS A 48 15.67 3.66 -4.69
N THR A 49 14.65 3.78 -3.83
CA THR A 49 13.84 5.02 -3.74
C THR A 49 14.51 6.16 -2.96
N GLN A 50 15.72 5.96 -2.43
CA GLN A 50 16.48 6.99 -1.69
C GLN A 50 15.69 7.64 -0.53
N GLY A 51 14.80 6.86 0.10
CA GLY A 51 13.97 7.32 1.22
C GLY A 51 12.60 7.88 0.83
N ALA A 52 12.25 7.92 -0.45
CA ALA A 52 10.90 8.32 -0.88
C ALA A 52 9.82 7.28 -0.51
N ALA A 53 10.19 6.01 -0.33
CA ALA A 53 9.31 4.97 0.19
C ALA A 53 9.80 4.45 1.55
N VAL A 54 8.86 4.15 2.44
CA VAL A 54 9.12 3.61 3.78
C VAL A 54 8.46 2.26 4.00
N ALA A 55 9.07 1.41 4.81
CA ALA A 55 8.47 0.13 5.19
C ALA A 55 7.24 0.35 6.08
N VAL A 56 6.14 -0.31 5.76
CA VAL A 56 4.91 -0.28 6.57
C VAL A 56 4.44 -1.69 6.88
N THR A 57 3.70 -1.84 7.97
CA THR A 57 3.02 -3.07 8.36
C THR A 57 1.77 -3.30 7.51
N ALA A 58 1.24 -4.52 7.50
CA ALA A 58 -0.04 -4.82 6.85
C ALA A 58 -1.20 -3.98 7.42
N LYS A 59 -1.18 -3.73 8.74
CA LYS A 59 -2.19 -2.90 9.41
C LYS A 59 -2.12 -1.44 8.93
N GLU A 60 -0.92 -0.88 8.82
CA GLU A 60 -0.72 0.48 8.31
C GLU A 60 -1.10 0.56 6.83
N ALA A 61 -0.67 -0.39 5.99
CA ALA A 61 -1.08 -0.47 4.58
C ALA A 61 -2.61 -0.45 4.43
N ARG A 62 -3.32 -1.21 5.27
CA ARG A 62 -4.79 -1.23 5.28
C ARG A 62 -5.40 0.12 5.68
N GLN A 63 -4.78 0.82 6.62
CA GLN A 63 -5.21 2.16 7.05
C GLN A 63 -4.94 3.23 5.99
N LEU A 64 -3.80 3.15 5.31
CA LEU A 64 -3.45 4.04 4.20
C LEU A 64 -4.42 3.90 3.04
N LYS A 65 -4.95 2.69 2.82
CA LYS A 65 -6.02 2.41 1.85
C LYS A 65 -7.39 2.20 2.52
N ALA A 66 -7.70 2.95 3.58
CA ALA A 66 -8.95 2.82 4.33
C ALA A 66 -10.23 3.12 3.52
N GLY A 67 -10.11 3.77 2.36
CA GLY A 67 -11.23 3.96 1.42
C GLY A 67 -11.67 2.66 0.74
N LEU A 68 -10.79 1.66 0.66
CA LEU A 68 -11.11 0.35 0.10
C LEU A 68 -11.83 -0.51 1.16
N ASP A 69 -12.76 -1.37 0.73
CA ASP A 69 -13.22 -2.48 1.55
C ASP A 69 -12.16 -3.60 1.60
N ASP A 70 -12.44 -4.65 2.37
CA ASP A 70 -11.45 -5.71 2.58
C ASP A 70 -11.21 -6.54 1.31
N ARG A 71 -12.23 -6.71 0.47
CA ARG A 71 -12.09 -7.44 -0.80
C ARG A 71 -11.24 -6.64 -1.78
N ALA A 72 -11.58 -5.38 -2.00
CA ALA A 72 -10.86 -4.49 -2.90
C ALA A 72 -9.41 -4.26 -2.43
N PHE A 73 -9.16 -4.24 -1.12
CA PHE A 73 -7.80 -4.18 -0.59
C PHE A 73 -7.02 -5.47 -0.91
N HIS A 74 -7.60 -6.65 -0.72
CA HIS A 74 -6.93 -7.91 -1.07
C HIS A 74 -6.68 -8.04 -2.57
N GLU A 75 -7.63 -7.67 -3.43
CA GLU A 75 -7.46 -7.66 -4.88
C GLU A 75 -6.31 -6.71 -5.31
N LEU A 76 -6.19 -5.54 -4.67
CA LEU A 76 -5.06 -4.63 -4.88
C LEU A 76 -3.74 -5.28 -4.45
N VAL A 77 -3.69 -5.95 -3.30
CA VAL A 77 -2.48 -6.60 -2.81
C VAL A 77 -2.05 -7.74 -3.74
N ASP A 78 -2.99 -8.55 -4.23
CA ASP A 78 -2.71 -9.65 -5.15
C ASP A 78 -2.14 -9.12 -6.48
N LEU A 79 -2.72 -8.04 -7.02
CA LEU A 79 -2.20 -7.34 -8.20
C LEU A 79 -0.77 -6.83 -7.98
N LEU A 80 -0.50 -6.22 -6.83
CA LEU A 80 0.83 -5.67 -6.51
C LEU A 80 1.87 -6.74 -6.20
N ALA A 81 1.47 -7.88 -5.63
CA ALA A 81 2.36 -8.97 -5.25
C ALA A 81 2.68 -9.92 -6.43
N GLY A 82 1.84 -9.96 -7.46
CA GLY A 82 1.97 -10.80 -8.65
C GLY A 82 2.25 -10.07 -9.96
N GLY A 83 2.41 -8.74 -9.94
CA GLY A 83 2.62 -7.92 -11.14
C GLY A 83 4.04 -7.95 -11.70
N ASP A 84 4.40 -9.06 -12.34
CA ASP A 84 5.14 -9.01 -13.60
C ASP A 84 4.07 -8.73 -14.68
N LEU A 85 4.13 -7.55 -15.31
CA LEU A 85 3.50 -7.28 -16.60
C LEU A 85 4.62 -7.08 -17.63
#